data_AF-A0A9Q7FAN7-F1
#
_entry.id   AF-A0A9Q7FAN7-F1
#
_cell.length_a   1.000
_cell.length_b   1.000
_cell.length_c   1.000
_cell.angle_alpha   90.00
_cell.angle_beta   90.00
_cell.angle_gamma   90.00
#
_symmetry.space_group_name_H-M   'P 1'
#
loop_
_entity.id
_entity.type
_entity.pdbx_description
1 polymer ?
#
loop_
_entity_poly.entity_id
_entity_poly.type
_entity_poly.pdbx_seq_one_letter_code
_entity_poly.pdbx_strand_id
1 'polypeptide(L)'
;MRLRIPTRCRGRRGVGLMAFDWHSSEITRATPVTASYRNTQNVRRFFQAQCGDGFRFDRPFMAWLKTAVGQTMGSAADEWCRREAAKRQPASPAATDA
;
A
#
# COMPACT_ATOMS: atom_id res chain seq x y z
N MET A 1 39.05 4.16 14.25
CA MET A 1 38.22 5.26 14.79
C MET A 1 36.96 5.36 13.94
N ARG A 2 35.82 4.82 14.40
CA ARG A 2 34.56 4.78 13.62
C ARG A 2 33.79 6.07 13.87
N LEU A 3 33.74 6.97 12.88
CA LEU A 3 32.88 8.15 12.95
C LEU A 3 31.41 7.70 12.90
N ARG A 4 30.67 8.00 13.96
CA ARG A 4 29.20 7.92 14.03
C ARG A 4 28.62 9.00 13.12
N ILE A 5 27.91 8.56 12.08
CA ILE A 5 27.02 9.40 11.28
C ILE A 5 25.80 9.73 12.15
N PRO A 6 25.50 11.00 12.47
CA PRO A 6 24.19 11.33 13.02
C PRO A 6 23.18 11.27 11.87
N THR A 7 22.31 10.27 11.89
CA THR A 7 21.08 10.28 11.10
C THR A 7 20.25 11.46 11.59
N ARG A 8 20.34 12.61 10.90
CA ARG A 8 19.38 13.69 11.06
C ARG A 8 18.01 13.13 10.66
N CYS A 9 17.22 12.78 11.67
CA CYS A 9 15.80 12.55 11.55
C CYS A 9 15.19 13.75 10.82
N ARG A 10 14.69 13.49 9.61
CA ARG A 10 14.06 14.49 8.75
C ARG A 10 12.98 15.23 9.54
N GLY A 11 13.06 16.55 9.46
CA GLY A 11 12.17 17.48 10.13
C GLY A 11 10.70 17.13 9.91
N ARG A 12 10.00 17.03 11.04
CA ARG A 12 8.56 17.13 11.18
C ARG A 12 8.12 18.44 10.54
N ARG A 13 7.61 18.36 9.29
CA ARG A 13 6.83 19.46 8.70
C ARG A 13 5.41 19.35 9.22
N GLY A 14 4.97 20.39 9.95
CA GLY A 14 3.59 20.54 10.38
C GLY A 14 2.65 20.56 9.18
N VAL A 15 1.45 20.00 9.35
CA VAL A 15 0.34 20.14 8.42
C VAL A 15 -0.89 20.51 9.23
N GLY A 16 -1.49 21.63 8.85
CA GLY A 16 -2.73 22.14 9.42
C GLY A 16 -3.87 21.14 9.27
N LEU A 17 -4.77 21.23 10.25
CA LEU A 17 -6.15 20.77 10.32
C LEU A 17 -6.69 20.05 9.05
N MET A 18 -7.12 18.80 9.21
CA MET A 18 -7.88 17.94 8.26
C MET A 18 -7.10 17.00 7.31
N ALA A 19 -5.83 16.65 7.60
CA ALA A 19 -5.18 15.52 6.93
C ALA A 19 -5.16 14.29 7.85
N PHE A 20 -5.59 13.13 7.36
CA PHE A 20 -5.47 11.85 8.09
C PHE A 20 -3.99 11.54 8.38
N ASP A 21 -3.66 11.22 9.63
CA ASP A 21 -2.28 10.86 10.00
C ASP A 21 -1.98 9.41 9.63
N TRP A 22 -1.51 9.23 8.40
CA TRP A 22 -1.08 7.92 7.88
C TRP A 22 0.05 7.26 8.68
N HIS A 23 0.74 7.93 9.60
CA HIS A 23 1.83 7.32 10.40
C HIS A 23 1.31 6.66 11.68
N SER A 24 0.30 7.23 12.31
CA SER A 24 -0.10 6.85 13.67
C SER A 24 -1.59 6.56 13.81
N SER A 25 -2.44 7.10 12.93
CA SER A 25 -3.88 6.84 13.00
C SER A 25 -4.21 5.38 12.68
N GLU A 26 -5.22 4.85 13.34
CA GLU A 26 -5.73 3.52 13.05
C GLU A 26 -6.28 3.44 11.62
N ILE A 27 -5.82 2.45 10.87
CA ILE A 27 -6.26 2.20 9.51
C ILE A 27 -7.18 0.98 9.53
N THR A 28 -8.44 1.19 9.18
CA THR A 28 -9.44 0.13 9.10
C THR A 28 -9.88 -0.04 7.65
N ARG A 29 -10.64 -1.11 7.36
CA ARG A 29 -11.23 -1.31 6.03
C ARG A 29 -12.14 -0.15 5.59
N ALA A 30 -12.70 0.60 6.52
CA ALA A 30 -13.57 1.75 6.23
C ALA A 30 -12.81 3.06 6.01
N THR A 31 -11.51 3.12 6.31
CA THR A 31 -10.70 4.33 6.13
C THR A 31 -10.67 4.72 4.65
N PRO A 32 -11.06 5.96 4.29
CA PRO A 32 -11.01 6.41 2.90
C PRO A 32 -9.56 6.71 2.46
N VAL A 33 -9.23 6.34 1.23
CA VAL A 33 -7.99 6.70 0.54
C VAL A 33 -8.09 8.17 0.13
N THR A 34 -7.43 9.03 0.89
CA THR A 34 -7.39 10.48 0.62
C THR A 34 -6.28 10.84 -0.37
N ALA A 35 -6.35 12.01 -0.99
CA ALA A 35 -5.27 12.56 -1.83
C ALA A 35 -3.93 12.75 -1.07
N SER A 36 -3.98 12.84 0.27
CA SER A 36 -2.79 12.92 1.12
C SER A 36 -2.17 11.56 1.47
N TYR A 37 -2.62 10.48 0.83
CA TYR A 37 -2.11 9.12 1.06
C TYR A 37 -0.57 9.06 1.06
N ARG A 38 -0.03 8.23 1.96
CA ARG A 38 1.41 7.99 2.11
C ARG A 38 1.66 6.51 2.35
N ASN A 39 2.65 5.95 1.67
CA ASN A 39 3.16 4.60 1.97
C ASN A 39 4.00 4.64 3.25
N THR A 40 3.35 4.68 4.41
CA THR A 40 4.02 4.61 5.71
C THR A 40 4.16 3.16 6.15
N GLN A 41 4.93 2.93 7.22
CA GLN A 41 5.03 1.62 7.85
C GLN A 41 3.68 1.13 8.41
N ASN A 42 2.82 2.06 8.85
CA ASN A 42 1.48 1.74 9.36
C ASN A 42 0.58 1.17 8.24
N VAL A 43 0.60 1.83 7.07
CA VAL A 43 -0.13 1.34 5.89
C VAL A 43 0.37 -0.04 5.45
N ARG A 44 1.68 -0.28 5.47
CA ARG A 44 2.24 -1.60 5.19
C ARG A 44 1.70 -2.66 6.15
N ARG A 45 1.66 -2.37 7.45
CA ARG A 45 1.15 -3.30 8.47
C ARG A 45 -0.32 -3.64 8.24
N PHE A 46 -1.13 -2.63 7.90
CA PHE A 46 -2.53 -2.84 7.53
C PHE A 46 -2.66 -3.82 6.35
N PHE A 47 -1.96 -3.55 5.24
CA PHE A 47 -2.05 -4.43 4.07
C PHE A 47 -1.49 -5.83 4.32
N GLN A 48 -0.41 -5.97 5.09
CA GLN A 48 0.09 -7.30 5.48
C GLN A 48 -0.92 -8.07 6.35
N ALA A 49 -1.62 -7.39 7.25
CA ALA A 49 -2.67 -8.02 8.06
C ALA A 49 -3.89 -8.45 7.23
N GLN A 50 -4.23 -7.74 6.15
CA GLN A 50 -5.37 -8.06 5.29
C GLN A 50 -5.05 -9.04 4.16
N CYS A 51 -3.86 -8.91 3.57
CA CYS A 51 -3.47 -9.61 2.34
C CYS A 51 -2.38 -10.68 2.58
N GLY A 52 -1.82 -10.74 3.78
CA GLY A 52 -0.75 -11.66 4.17
C GLY A 52 0.67 -11.11 3.96
N ASP A 53 1.66 -11.87 4.40
CA ASP A 53 3.08 -11.50 4.38
C ASP A 53 3.65 -11.33 2.96
N GLY A 54 2.97 -11.88 1.95
CA GLY A 54 3.29 -11.68 0.54
C GLY A 54 3.05 -10.25 0.04
N PHE A 55 2.46 -9.36 0.86
CA PHE A 55 2.12 -8.02 0.43
C PHE A 55 3.33 -7.18 -0.02
N ARG A 56 3.24 -6.65 -1.24
CA ARG A 56 4.23 -5.75 -1.82
C ARG A 56 3.55 -4.59 -2.53
N PHE A 57 4.01 -3.37 -2.24
CA PHE A 57 3.71 -2.21 -3.08
C PHE A 57 4.40 -2.36 -4.43
N ASP A 58 3.67 -2.85 -5.42
CA ASP A 58 4.15 -2.95 -6.79
C ASP A 58 3.75 -1.71 -7.62
N ARG A 59 4.39 -1.55 -8.78
CA ARG A 59 4.16 -0.37 -9.64
C ARG A 59 2.72 -0.30 -10.16
N PRO A 60 2.10 -1.41 -10.64
CA PRO A 60 0.71 -1.40 -11.09
C PRO A 60 -0.28 -1.01 -9.99
N PHE A 61 -0.09 -1.53 -8.77
CA PHE A 61 -0.93 -1.19 -7.63
C PHE A 61 -0.76 0.28 -7.24
N MET A 62 0.47 0.79 -7.18
CA MET A 62 0.73 2.20 -6.89
C MET A 62 0.15 3.15 -7.96
N ALA A 63 0.13 2.74 -9.22
CA ALA A 63 -0.52 3.51 -10.29
C ALA A 63 -2.03 3.57 -10.10
N TRP A 64 -2.66 2.42 -9.80
CA TRP A 64 -4.08 2.33 -9.52
C TRP A 64 -4.48 3.09 -8.25
N LEU A 65 -3.65 3.07 -7.22
CA LEU A 65 -3.95 3.73 -5.95
C LEU A 65 -4.09 5.26 -6.09
N LYS A 66 -3.44 5.85 -7.10
CA LYS A 66 -3.60 7.28 -7.44
C LYS A 66 -4.98 7.59 -8.01
N THR A 67 -5.62 6.65 -8.70
CA THR A 67 -6.98 6.79 -9.21
C THR A 67 -8.03 6.33 -8.20
N ALA A 68 -7.62 5.62 -7.16
CA ALA A 68 -8.49 5.09 -6.11
C ALA A 68 -8.82 6.11 -4.99
N VAL A 69 -8.54 7.40 -5.20
CA VAL A 69 -8.91 8.44 -4.23
C VAL A 69 -10.44 8.44 -4.04
N GLY A 70 -10.88 8.39 -2.78
CA GLY A 70 -12.29 8.25 -2.42
C GLY A 70 -12.77 6.81 -2.24
N GLN A 71 -11.99 5.81 -2.64
CA GLN A 71 -12.25 4.41 -2.26
C GLN A 71 -11.79 4.15 -0.82
N THR A 72 -12.15 3.00 -0.27
CA THR A 72 -11.72 2.61 1.08
C THR A 72 -10.44 1.77 1.04
N MET A 73 -9.72 1.74 2.16
CA MET A 73 -8.55 0.87 2.33
C MET A 73 -8.92 -0.62 2.22
N GLY A 74 -10.17 -1.00 2.53
CA GLY A 74 -10.70 -2.33 2.26
C GLY A 74 -10.74 -2.65 0.77
N SER A 75 -11.32 -1.75 -0.05
CA SER A 75 -11.33 -1.91 -1.51
C SER A 75 -9.92 -1.97 -2.11
N ALA A 76 -8.98 -1.20 -1.54
CA ALA A 76 -7.58 -1.28 -1.94
C ALA A 76 -6.92 -2.63 -1.61
N ALA A 77 -7.25 -3.23 -0.45
CA ALA A 77 -6.76 -4.55 -0.08
C ALA A 77 -7.33 -5.64 -0.98
N ASP A 78 -8.64 -5.57 -1.26
CA ASP A 78 -9.33 -6.52 -2.15
C ASP A 78 -8.77 -6.43 -3.58
N GLU A 79 -8.50 -5.22 -4.07
CA GLU A 79 -7.88 -5.02 -5.39
C GLU A 79 -6.46 -5.59 -5.47
N TRP A 80 -5.65 -5.45 -4.41
CA TRP A 80 -4.33 -6.06 -4.39
C TRP A 80 -4.42 -7.58 -4.44
N CYS A 81 -5.29 -8.19 -3.62
CA CYS A 81 -5.50 -9.64 -3.60
C CYS A 81 -5.96 -10.14 -4.98
N ARG A 82 -6.88 -9.41 -5.65
CA ARG A 82 -7.34 -9.73 -7.01
C ARG A 82 -6.19 -9.72 -8.02
N ARG A 83 -5.31 -8.73 -7.95
CA ARG A 83 -4.14 -8.61 -8.84
C ARG A 83 -3.12 -9.72 -8.60
N GLU A 84 -2.85 -10.07 -7.36
CA GLU A 84 -1.94 -11.18 -7.06
C GLU A 84 -2.50 -12.53 -7.50
N ALA A 85 -3.81 -12.76 -7.34
CA ALA A 85 -4.46 -13.94 -7.87
C ALA A 85 -4.29 -14.02 -9.41
N ALA A 86 -4.55 -12.91 -10.12
CA ALA A 86 -4.37 -12.84 -11.57
C ALA A 86 -2.91 -13.03 -12.01
N LYS A 87 -1.93 -12.57 -11.23
CA LYS A 87 -0.49 -12.80 -11.49
C LYS A 87 -0.08 -14.24 -11.21
N ARG A 88 -0.73 -14.90 -10.25
CA ARG A 88 -0.46 -16.29 -9.85
C ARG A 88 -1.07 -17.31 -10.80
N GLN A 89 -2.10 -16.94 -11.57
CA GLN A 89 -2.43 -17.72 -12.77
C GLN A 89 -1.31 -17.52 -13.79
N PRO A 90 -0.45 -18.52 -14.07
CA PRO A 90 0.13 -18.56 -15.40
C PRO A 90 -1.06 -18.74 -16.34
N ALA A 91 -1.16 -17.89 -17.36
CA ALA A 91 -1.77 -18.31 -18.59
C ALA A 91 -0.95 -19.54 -19.05
N SER A 92 -1.42 -20.74 -18.69
CA SER A 92 -0.99 -21.97 -19.32
C SER A 92 -1.81 -22.05 -20.60
N PRO A 93 -1.24 -21.81 -21.80
CA PRO A 93 -1.88 -22.30 -23.01
C PRO A 93 -1.77 -23.83 -22.97
N ALA A 94 -2.77 -24.47 -22.38
CA ALA A 94 -2.95 -25.90 -22.54
C ALA A 94 -3.38 -26.13 -23.99
N ALA A 95 -2.48 -26.78 -24.73
CA ALA A 95 -2.76 -27.72 -25.82
C ALA A 95 -3.63 -27.25 -26.99
N THR A 96 -2.98 -26.95 -28.11
CA THR A 96 -3.36 -27.55 -29.39
C THR A 96 -2.09 -28.10 -30.04
N ASP A 97 -1.76 -29.34 -29.69
CA ASP A 97 -1.09 -30.26 -30.62
C ASP A 97 -2.21 -31.17 -31.16
N ALA A 98 -2.56 -31.01 -32.44
CA ALA A 98 -3.25 -31.98 -33.29
C ALA A 98 -3.14 -31.53 -34.75
#